data_AF-A0A179I5L5-F1
#
_entry.id   AF-A0A179I5L5-F1
#
_cell.length_a   1.000
_cell.length_b   1.000
_cell.length_c   1.000
_cell.angle_alpha   90.00
_cell.angle_beta   90.00
_cell.angle_gamma   90.00
#
_symmetry.space_group_name_H-M   'P 1'
#
loop_
_entity.id
_entity.type
_entity.pdbx_description
1 polymer ?
#
loop_
_entity_poly.entity_id
_entity_poly.type
_entity_poly.pdbx_seq_one_letter_code
_entity_poly.pdbx_strand_id
1 'polypeptide(L)'
;MGYMGATGFSTDLEEAQRRLMSMPGAEGHVSSKPARDAPSPSLRDFDPPAAAINVLRNIPDRASSYYLFETYRNIHDAWCRLSARWLLHSLWETFGDILDGDRSDEALSVMAKKLCLNTASVLREDHTDPKEWFREFSGHNMRWECIGILFAYWSSGLLSLPRETFKGSCKALNDMDRRTALDFYKELVADCANLCWNAGYGNTLLCFLLFKRSLLQSNIAGDGGK
;
A
#
# COMPACT_ATOMS: atom_id res chain seq x y z
N MET A 1 21.23 -42.78 -25.39
CA MET A 1 20.01 -42.05 -25.76
C MET A 1 19.38 -41.52 -24.48
N GLY A 2 19.45 -40.21 -24.24
CA GLY A 2 18.77 -39.54 -23.12
C GLY A 2 18.24 -38.21 -23.64
N TYR A 3 16.92 -38.11 -23.79
CA TYR A 3 16.26 -36.89 -24.23
C TYR A 3 16.22 -35.90 -23.04
N MET A 4 16.83 -34.73 -23.23
CA MET A 4 16.50 -33.53 -22.46
C MET A 4 15.10 -33.08 -22.88
N GLY A 5 14.15 -33.07 -21.95
CA GLY A 5 12.85 -32.43 -22.15
C GLY A 5 13.03 -30.91 -22.15
N ALA A 6 12.57 -30.26 -23.22
CA ALA A 6 12.59 -28.83 -23.36
C ALA A 6 11.68 -28.15 -22.33
N THR A 7 12.27 -27.21 -21.62
CA THR A 7 11.68 -26.22 -20.72
C THR A 7 10.33 -25.65 -21.19
N GLY A 8 9.29 -25.76 -20.37
CA GLY A 8 7.94 -25.22 -20.59
C GLY A 8 7.78 -23.70 -20.45
N PHE A 9 8.86 -22.92 -20.58
CA PHE A 9 8.79 -21.45 -20.44
C PHE A 9 8.22 -20.74 -21.69
N SER A 10 8.20 -21.38 -22.85
CA SER A 10 7.71 -20.75 -24.10
C SER A 10 6.18 -20.67 -24.16
N THR A 11 5.50 -21.70 -23.68
CA THR A 11 4.03 -21.79 -23.78
C THR A 11 3.35 -20.79 -22.86
N ASP A 12 3.86 -20.62 -21.65
CA ASP A 12 3.27 -19.71 -20.66
C ASP A 12 3.51 -18.24 -21.05
N LEU A 13 4.67 -17.94 -21.65
CA LEU A 13 4.99 -16.62 -22.18
C LEU A 13 4.14 -16.29 -23.42
N GLU A 14 4.00 -17.24 -24.33
CA GLU A 14 3.16 -17.08 -25.52
C GLU A 14 1.68 -16.93 -25.16
N GLU A 15 1.21 -17.65 -24.14
CA GLU A 15 -0.17 -17.52 -23.66
C GLU A 15 -0.41 -16.16 -22.99
N ALA A 16 0.52 -15.68 -22.17
CA ALA A 16 0.45 -14.35 -21.58
C ALA A 16 0.46 -13.24 -22.66
N GLN A 17 1.32 -13.37 -23.67
CA GLN A 17 1.41 -12.42 -24.78
C GLN A 17 0.15 -12.42 -25.64
N ARG A 18 -0.46 -13.60 -25.87
CA ARG A 18 -1.71 -13.72 -26.63
C ARG A 18 -2.89 -13.09 -25.91
N ARG A 19 -2.94 -13.20 -24.59
CA ARG A 19 -3.96 -12.55 -23.74
C ARG A 19 -3.82 -11.03 -23.69
N LEU A 20 -2.58 -10.52 -23.73
CA LEU A 20 -2.31 -9.08 -23.82
C LEU A 20 -2.70 -8.48 -25.18
N MET A 21 -2.44 -9.21 -26.28
CA MET A 21 -2.76 -8.76 -27.63
C MET A 21 -4.25 -8.89 -28.00
N SER A 22 -5.03 -9.68 -27.28
CA SER A 22 -6.48 -9.81 -27.53
C SER A 22 -7.33 -8.79 -26.76
N MET A 23 -6.71 -7.84 -26.05
CA MET A 23 -7.42 -6.75 -25.38
C MET A 23 -7.87 -5.70 -26.42
N PRO A 24 -9.16 -5.36 -26.49
CA PRO A 24 -9.64 -4.31 -27.40
C PRO A 24 -9.05 -2.97 -26.96
N GLY A 25 -8.18 -2.38 -27.79
CA GLY A 25 -7.56 -1.08 -27.53
C GLY A 25 -6.09 -0.92 -27.97
N ALA A 26 -5.44 -1.97 -28.48
CA ALA A 26 -4.01 -1.93 -28.81
C ALA A 26 -3.63 -1.13 -30.07
N GLU A 27 -4.61 -0.63 -30.85
CA GLU A 27 -4.35 0.27 -31.97
C GLU A 27 -5.23 1.53 -31.86
N GLY A 28 -4.85 2.41 -30.93
CA GLY A 28 -5.42 3.74 -30.80
C GLY A 28 -4.30 4.76 -30.67
N HIS A 29 -4.09 5.54 -31.73
CA HIS A 29 -3.22 6.72 -31.68
C HIS A 29 -3.68 7.60 -30.51
N VAL A 30 -2.87 7.69 -29.45
CA VAL A 30 -3.16 8.52 -28.28
C VAL A 30 -3.03 9.98 -28.71
N SER A 31 -4.14 10.56 -29.19
CA SER A 31 -4.28 12.01 -29.29
C SER A 31 -4.47 12.54 -27.89
N SER A 32 -3.39 12.98 -27.27
CA SER A 32 -3.39 13.68 -25.98
C SER A 32 -3.99 15.08 -26.15
N LYS A 33 -5.32 15.15 -26.27
CA LYS A 33 -6.05 16.37 -25.89
C LYS A 33 -6.37 16.25 -24.41
N PRO A 34 -5.85 17.13 -23.53
CA PRO A 34 -6.30 17.14 -22.15
C PRO A 34 -7.78 17.50 -22.15
N ALA A 35 -8.61 16.61 -21.59
CA ALA A 35 -9.98 16.94 -21.24
C ALA A 35 -9.91 18.03 -20.16
N ARG A 36 -9.97 19.27 -20.60
CA ARG A 36 -10.20 20.42 -19.71
C ARG A 36 -11.64 20.37 -19.23
N ASP A 37 -11.78 20.60 -17.94
CA ASP A 37 -13.01 21.00 -17.24
C ASP A 37 -13.96 19.88 -16.78
N ALA A 38 -13.43 18.88 -16.07
CA ALA A 38 -14.21 18.24 -15.00
C ALA A 38 -14.04 19.07 -13.72
N PRO A 39 -15.13 19.46 -13.02
CA PRO A 39 -15.00 20.18 -11.76
C PRO A 39 -14.23 19.32 -10.77
N SER A 40 -13.12 19.87 -10.25
CA SER A 40 -12.35 19.20 -9.20
C SER A 40 -13.29 18.97 -8.01
N PRO A 41 -13.53 17.72 -7.59
CA PRO A 41 -14.39 17.48 -6.43
C PRO A 41 -13.79 18.21 -5.23
N SER A 42 -14.56 19.15 -4.66
CA SER A 42 -14.10 19.86 -3.48
C SER A 42 -14.04 18.87 -2.32
N LEU A 43 -13.12 19.07 -1.37
CA LEU A 43 -13.05 18.29 -0.12
C LEU A 43 -14.38 18.25 0.66
N ARG A 44 -15.33 19.14 0.34
CA ARG A 44 -16.60 19.26 1.04
C ARG A 44 -17.71 18.37 0.47
N ASP A 45 -17.61 17.93 -0.78
CA ASP A 45 -18.77 17.38 -1.51
C ASP A 45 -18.79 15.84 -1.63
N PHE A 46 -17.74 15.16 -1.16
CA PHE A 46 -17.65 13.70 -1.20
C PHE A 46 -17.37 13.13 0.19
N ASP A 47 -18.06 12.05 0.53
CA ASP A 47 -17.81 11.28 1.74
C ASP A 47 -16.90 10.08 1.44
N PRO A 48 -15.81 9.90 2.20
CA PRO A 48 -14.86 8.84 1.93
C PRO A 48 -15.54 7.48 2.11
N PRO A 49 -15.10 6.44 1.37
CA PRO A 49 -15.65 5.10 1.53
C PRO A 49 -15.47 4.63 2.98
N ALA A 50 -16.42 3.86 3.53
CA ALA A 50 -16.31 3.34 4.90
C ALA A 50 -14.99 2.57 5.16
N ALA A 51 -14.50 1.85 4.13
CA ALA A 51 -13.20 1.17 4.16
C ALA A 51 -12.03 2.13 4.44
N ALA A 52 -12.08 3.37 3.95
CA ALA A 52 -11.05 4.37 4.20
C ALA A 52 -10.96 4.73 5.69
N ILE A 53 -12.10 5.00 6.33
CA ILE A 53 -12.15 5.30 7.77
C ILE A 53 -11.67 4.10 8.58
N ASN A 54 -12.11 2.89 8.21
CA ASN A 54 -11.67 1.66 8.85
C ASN A 54 -10.14 1.49 8.78
N VAL A 55 -9.53 1.70 7.61
CA VAL A 55 -8.08 1.63 7.44
C VAL A 55 -7.36 2.62 8.35
N LEU A 56 -7.77 3.89 8.35
CA LEU A 56 -7.08 4.92 9.15
C LEU A 56 -7.21 4.68 10.66
N ARG A 57 -8.39 4.22 11.11
CA ARG A 57 -8.62 3.91 12.52
C ARG A 57 -7.67 2.82 13.03
N ASN A 58 -7.25 1.91 12.15
CA ASN A 58 -6.39 0.77 12.47
C ASN A 58 -4.89 1.02 12.19
N ILE A 59 -4.48 2.24 11.85
CA ILE A 59 -3.06 2.61 11.87
C ILE A 59 -2.53 2.41 13.31
N PRO A 60 -1.42 1.69 13.55
CA PRO A 60 -0.89 1.53 14.90
C PRO A 60 -0.63 2.90 15.56
N ASP A 61 -0.56 2.97 16.89
CA ASP A 61 -0.05 4.17 17.55
C ASP A 61 1.41 4.43 17.16
N ARG A 62 1.88 5.67 17.36
CA ARG A 62 3.21 6.10 16.93
C ARG A 62 4.31 5.13 17.37
N ALA A 63 4.34 4.75 18.64
CA ALA A 63 5.36 3.84 19.16
C ALA A 63 5.28 2.45 18.50
N SER A 64 4.07 1.88 18.42
CA SER A 64 3.83 0.60 17.75
C SER A 64 4.21 0.63 16.27
N SER A 65 3.92 1.71 15.54
CA SER A 65 4.25 1.83 14.11
C SER A 65 5.75 1.81 13.85
N TYR A 66 6.55 2.54 14.64
CA TYR A 66 8.02 2.49 14.52
C TYR A 66 8.58 1.14 14.96
N TYR A 67 8.05 0.58 16.06
CA TYR A 67 8.48 -0.73 16.55
C TYR A 67 8.30 -1.80 15.47
N LEU A 68 7.07 -1.97 14.95
CA LEU A 68 6.76 -2.98 13.93
C LEU A 68 7.57 -2.78 12.65
N PHE A 69 7.77 -1.53 12.22
CA PHE A 69 8.59 -1.23 11.04
C PHE A 69 10.06 -1.64 11.24
N GLU A 70 10.63 -1.42 12.42
CA GLU A 70 12.03 -1.74 12.71
C GLU A 70 12.26 -3.22 13.05
N THR A 71 11.23 -3.94 13.50
CA THR A 71 11.26 -5.40 13.66
C THR A 71 11.52 -6.10 12.33
N TYR A 72 10.95 -5.59 11.23
CA TYR A 72 11.16 -6.19 9.92
C TYR A 72 12.50 -5.78 9.30
N ARG A 73 13.37 -6.78 9.09
CA ARG A 73 14.69 -6.61 8.44
C ARG A 73 14.84 -7.60 7.30
N ASN A 74 14.52 -7.16 6.08
CA ASN A 74 14.75 -7.94 4.87
C ASN A 74 15.81 -7.25 3.99
N ILE A 75 16.88 -7.97 3.68
CA ILE A 75 17.97 -7.48 2.81
C ILE A 75 17.49 -7.18 1.38
N HIS A 76 16.40 -7.83 0.94
CA HIS A 76 15.85 -7.67 -0.41
C HIS A 76 15.06 -6.38 -0.60
N ASP A 77 14.74 -5.65 0.49
CA ASP A 77 14.00 -4.39 0.39
C ASP A 77 14.88 -3.18 0.05
N ALA A 78 16.21 -3.34 0.06
CA ALA A 78 17.21 -2.36 -0.39
C ALA A 78 16.82 -0.90 -0.09
N TRP A 79 16.77 -0.05 -1.12
CA TRP A 79 16.42 1.38 -0.99
C TRP A 79 14.93 1.59 -0.67
N CYS A 80 14.04 0.66 -1.03
CA CYS A 80 12.60 0.79 -0.76
C CYS A 80 12.30 0.86 0.74
N ARG A 81 13.10 0.20 1.58
CA ARG A 81 12.97 0.31 3.04
C ARG A 81 13.32 1.71 3.55
N LEU A 82 14.30 2.38 2.94
CA LEU A 82 14.65 3.75 3.30
C LEU A 82 13.51 4.71 2.97
N SER A 83 12.95 4.62 1.75
CA SER A 83 11.81 5.43 1.32
C SER A 83 10.57 5.17 2.19
N ALA A 84 10.30 3.93 2.56
CA ALA A 84 9.20 3.58 3.45
C ALA A 84 9.41 4.12 4.88
N ARG A 85 10.65 4.20 5.36
CA ARG A 85 10.95 4.86 6.63
C ARG A 85 10.66 6.35 6.57
N TRP A 86 11.09 7.03 5.50
CA TRP A 86 10.76 8.44 5.30
C TRP A 86 9.26 8.66 5.22
N LEU A 87 8.55 7.73 4.59
CA LEU A 87 7.10 7.77 4.51
C LEU A 87 6.43 7.63 5.88
N LEU A 88 6.95 6.73 6.72
CA LEU A 88 6.51 6.59 8.11
C LEU A 88 6.73 7.88 8.91
N HIS A 89 7.90 8.52 8.78
CA HIS A 89 8.15 9.83 9.39
C HIS A 89 7.15 10.87 8.90
N SER A 90 6.96 10.95 7.59
CA SER A 90 6.08 11.92 6.97
C SER A 90 4.60 11.74 7.37
N LEU A 91 4.14 10.50 7.57
CA LEU A 91 2.80 10.20 8.09
C LEU A 91 2.61 10.84 9.46
N TRP A 92 3.53 10.60 10.38
CA TRP A 92 3.44 11.09 11.76
C TRP A 92 3.71 12.58 11.88
N GLU A 93 4.55 13.16 11.04
CA GLU A 93 4.76 14.61 10.99
C GLU A 93 3.53 15.37 10.46
N THR A 94 2.77 14.78 9.55
CA THR A 94 1.67 15.47 8.86
C THR A 94 0.32 15.19 9.49
N PHE A 95 0.06 13.94 9.87
CA PHE A 95 -1.23 13.49 10.37
C PHE A 95 -1.15 13.03 11.84
N GLY A 96 -0.01 13.24 12.50
CA GLY A 96 0.21 12.82 13.89
C GLY A 96 -0.83 13.39 14.86
N ASP A 97 -1.23 14.64 14.70
CA ASP A 97 -2.24 15.26 15.59
C ASP A 97 -3.61 14.56 15.48
N ILE A 98 -3.99 14.10 14.29
CA ILE A 98 -5.21 13.32 14.06
C ILE A 98 -5.04 11.89 14.60
N LEU A 99 -3.88 11.27 14.35
CA LEU A 99 -3.61 9.86 14.67
C LEU A 99 -3.27 9.61 16.14
N ASP A 100 -2.74 10.59 16.86
CA ASP A 100 -2.50 10.55 18.31
C ASP A 100 -3.67 11.17 19.10
N GLY A 101 -4.60 11.85 18.42
CA GLY A 101 -5.82 12.40 18.99
C GLY A 101 -6.91 11.35 19.25
N ASP A 102 -8.16 11.80 19.27
CA ASP A 102 -9.33 10.95 19.55
C ASP A 102 -9.71 10.00 18.41
N ARG A 103 -9.13 10.20 17.21
CA ARG A 103 -9.47 9.48 15.98
C ARG A 103 -10.98 9.43 15.72
N SER A 104 -11.66 10.53 16.04
CA SER A 104 -13.07 10.74 15.70
C SER A 104 -13.32 10.54 14.20
N ASP A 105 -14.52 10.07 13.86
CA ASP A 105 -14.92 9.81 12.48
C ASP A 105 -14.80 11.09 11.64
N GLU A 106 -15.06 12.25 12.23
CA GLU A 106 -14.90 13.56 11.60
C GLU A 106 -13.43 13.83 11.26
N ALA A 107 -12.51 13.65 12.21
CA ALA A 107 -11.08 13.88 12.00
C ALA A 107 -10.48 12.90 10.99
N LEU A 108 -10.84 11.61 11.09
CA LEU A 108 -10.44 10.58 10.13
C LEU A 108 -11.04 10.84 8.75
N SER A 109 -12.26 11.36 8.65
CA SER A 109 -12.89 11.73 7.39
C SER A 109 -12.14 12.84 6.68
N VAL A 110 -11.66 13.86 7.39
CA VAL A 110 -10.81 14.91 6.81
C VAL A 110 -9.53 14.32 6.20
N MET A 111 -8.85 13.44 6.93
CA MET A 111 -7.65 12.76 6.43
C MET A 111 -7.98 11.86 5.23
N ALA A 112 -9.04 11.05 5.31
CA ALA A 112 -9.44 10.13 4.25
C ALA A 112 -9.80 10.87 2.94
N LYS A 113 -10.56 11.98 3.02
CA LYS A 113 -10.88 12.81 1.86
C LYS A 113 -9.61 13.34 1.18
N LYS A 114 -8.63 13.79 1.96
CA LYS A 114 -7.34 14.25 1.44
C LYS A 114 -6.59 13.14 0.71
N LEU A 115 -6.48 11.96 1.33
CA LEU A 115 -5.84 10.79 0.70
C LEU A 115 -6.56 10.37 -0.59
N CYS A 116 -7.90 10.37 -0.60
CA CYS A 116 -8.70 10.06 -1.78
C CYS A 116 -8.43 11.04 -2.93
N LEU A 117 -8.43 12.35 -2.67
CA LEU A 117 -8.13 13.35 -3.69
C LEU A 117 -6.72 13.22 -4.24
N ASN A 118 -5.73 13.01 -3.36
CA ASN A 118 -4.36 12.81 -3.79
C ASN A 118 -4.25 11.53 -4.63
N THR A 119 -4.89 10.43 -4.22
CA THR A 119 -4.89 9.15 -4.96
C THR A 119 -5.58 9.25 -6.32
N ALA A 120 -6.62 10.08 -6.46
CA ALA A 120 -7.30 10.33 -7.73
C ALA A 120 -6.50 11.23 -8.69
N SER A 121 -5.47 11.93 -8.20
CA SER A 121 -4.58 12.73 -9.05
C SER A 121 -3.50 11.85 -9.70
N VAL A 122 -3.10 12.19 -10.92
CA VAL A 122 -2.00 11.48 -11.60
C VAL A 122 -0.70 11.70 -10.83
N LEU A 123 -0.02 10.60 -10.47
CA LEU A 123 1.30 10.67 -9.84
C LEU A 123 2.34 11.07 -10.90
N ARG A 124 3.12 12.11 -10.60
CA ARG A 124 4.23 12.51 -11.46
C ARG A 124 5.48 11.69 -11.12
N GLU A 125 6.03 11.00 -12.12
CA GLU A 125 7.12 10.03 -11.92
C GLU A 125 8.43 10.41 -12.62
N ASP A 126 8.43 11.47 -13.43
CA ASP A 126 9.57 11.92 -14.24
C ASP A 126 10.53 12.88 -13.52
N HIS A 127 10.49 12.90 -12.18
CA HIS A 127 11.36 13.74 -11.36
C HIS A 127 12.82 13.25 -11.41
N THR A 128 13.75 14.20 -11.52
CA THR A 128 15.19 13.92 -11.47
C THR A 128 15.77 14.05 -10.06
N ASP A 129 15.18 14.90 -9.20
CA ASP A 129 15.52 14.99 -7.78
C ASP A 129 14.70 13.97 -6.97
N PRO A 130 15.33 13.02 -6.26
CA PRO A 130 14.64 12.08 -5.39
C PRO A 130 13.76 12.74 -4.32
N LYS A 131 14.12 13.94 -3.84
CA LYS A 131 13.33 14.66 -2.84
C LYS A 131 12.05 15.25 -3.44
N GLU A 132 12.10 15.73 -4.67
CA GLU A 132 10.91 16.19 -5.38
C GLU A 132 9.98 15.02 -5.67
N TRP A 133 10.52 13.91 -6.17
CA TRP A 133 9.75 12.68 -6.36
C TRP A 133 9.05 12.25 -5.06
N PHE A 134 9.78 12.24 -3.95
CA PHE A 134 9.22 11.85 -2.65
C PHE A 134 8.10 12.81 -2.17
N ARG A 135 8.16 14.10 -2.51
CA ARG A 135 7.12 15.09 -2.16
C ARG A 135 5.80 14.89 -2.90
N GLU A 136 5.79 14.20 -4.04
CA GLU A 136 4.56 13.91 -4.80
C GLU A 136 3.59 13.00 -4.05
N PHE A 137 4.08 12.20 -3.09
CA PHE A 137 3.27 11.21 -2.38
C PHE A 137 3.51 11.19 -0.86
N SER A 138 4.17 12.21 -0.32
CA SER A 138 4.40 12.35 1.12
C SER A 138 3.81 13.64 1.66
N GLY A 139 3.85 13.82 2.97
CA GLY A 139 3.33 14.99 3.63
C GLY A 139 1.82 15.11 3.42
N HIS A 140 1.39 16.31 3.06
CA HIS A 140 0.00 16.58 2.70
C HIS A 140 -0.38 15.98 1.33
N ASN A 141 0.58 15.51 0.52
CA ASN A 141 0.33 14.81 -0.75
C ASN A 141 0.24 13.29 -0.58
N MET A 142 0.23 12.79 0.67
CA MET A 142 0.13 11.36 0.94
C MET A 142 -1.07 10.72 0.26
N ARG A 143 -0.89 9.50 -0.24
CA ARG A 143 -1.87 8.76 -1.04
C ARG A 143 -2.20 7.40 -0.40
N TRP A 144 -3.26 6.73 -0.84
CA TRP A 144 -3.63 5.41 -0.30
C TRP A 144 -2.58 4.34 -0.57
N GLU A 145 -1.82 4.45 -1.67
CA GLU A 145 -0.73 3.54 -1.99
C GLU A 145 0.29 3.53 -0.85
N CYS A 146 0.60 4.71 -0.31
CA CYS A 146 1.54 4.92 0.78
C CYS A 146 1.06 4.28 2.08
N ILE A 147 -0.21 4.46 2.43
CA ILE A 147 -0.81 3.84 3.62
C ILE A 147 -0.76 2.32 3.50
N GLY A 148 -1.12 1.78 2.33
CA GLY A 148 -1.04 0.33 2.06
C GLY A 148 0.39 -0.21 2.17
N ILE A 149 1.39 0.54 1.66
CA ILE A 149 2.80 0.17 1.78
C ILE A 149 3.22 0.09 3.24
N LEU A 150 2.84 1.08 4.07
CA LEU A 150 3.14 1.06 5.51
C LEU A 150 2.46 -0.12 6.22
N PHE A 151 1.19 -0.42 5.91
CA PHE A 151 0.54 -1.62 6.41
C PHE A 151 1.28 -2.89 6.01
N ALA A 152 1.76 -3.01 4.77
CA ALA A 152 2.53 -4.18 4.36
C ALA A 152 3.86 -4.33 5.13
N TYR A 153 4.53 -3.21 5.45
CA TYR A 153 5.71 -3.22 6.33
C TYR A 153 5.37 -3.62 7.77
N TRP A 154 4.29 -3.08 8.33
CA TRP A 154 3.84 -3.46 9.68
C TRP A 154 3.47 -4.95 9.74
N SER A 155 2.73 -5.48 8.75
CA SER A 155 2.43 -6.91 8.63
C SER A 155 3.68 -7.77 8.55
N SER A 156 4.70 -7.31 7.83
CA SER A 156 5.99 -8.00 7.75
C SER A 156 6.74 -7.99 9.09
N GLY A 157 6.59 -6.91 9.87
CA GLY A 157 7.03 -6.81 11.26
C GLY A 157 6.34 -7.85 12.14
N LEU A 158 5.01 -7.95 12.04
CA LEU A 158 4.21 -8.95 12.77
C LEU A 158 4.65 -10.38 12.48
N LEU A 159 4.91 -10.70 11.20
CA LEU A 159 5.42 -12.03 10.81
C LEU A 159 6.78 -12.35 11.44
N SER A 160 7.61 -11.31 11.63
CA SER A 160 8.98 -11.44 12.14
C SER A 160 9.06 -11.53 13.67
N LEU A 161 7.99 -11.22 14.39
CA LEU A 161 7.95 -11.35 15.85
C LEU A 161 7.98 -12.83 16.27
N PRO A 162 8.71 -13.19 17.34
CA PRO A 162 8.60 -14.51 17.95
C PRO A 162 7.17 -14.80 18.43
N ARG A 163 6.75 -16.07 18.39
CA ARG A 163 5.37 -16.45 18.77
C ARG A 163 5.13 -16.23 20.27
N GLU A 164 6.15 -16.42 21.09
CA GLU A 164 6.09 -16.31 22.55
C GLU A 164 5.93 -14.86 23.01
N THR A 165 6.50 -13.91 22.27
CA THR A 165 6.51 -12.49 22.64
C THR A 165 5.47 -11.67 21.86
N PHE A 166 4.71 -12.28 20.95
CA PHE A 166 3.78 -11.57 20.08
C PHE A 166 2.79 -10.71 20.87
N LYS A 167 2.07 -11.32 21.81
CA LYS A 167 1.15 -10.61 22.69
C LYS A 167 1.97 -9.79 23.69
N GLY A 168 1.67 -8.50 23.79
CA GLY A 168 2.43 -7.59 24.66
C GLY A 168 3.66 -6.95 24.02
N SER A 169 4.02 -7.31 22.77
CA SER A 169 5.13 -6.66 22.04
C SER A 169 4.91 -5.16 21.85
N CYS A 170 3.68 -4.75 21.56
CA CYS A 170 3.29 -3.35 21.50
C CYS A 170 1.77 -3.21 21.72
N LYS A 171 1.31 -1.97 21.96
CA LYS A 171 -0.10 -1.68 22.28
C LYS A 171 -1.05 -2.18 21.20
N ALA A 172 -0.66 -2.08 19.93
CA ALA A 172 -1.47 -2.52 18.78
C ALA A 172 -1.78 -4.04 18.78
N LEU A 173 -1.09 -4.85 19.58
CA LEU A 173 -1.19 -6.31 19.57
C LEU A 173 -1.74 -6.91 20.87
N ASN A 174 -2.11 -6.08 21.85
CA ASN A 174 -2.48 -6.57 23.17
C ASN A 174 -3.77 -7.42 23.16
N ASP A 175 -4.66 -7.17 22.20
CA ASP A 175 -5.98 -7.79 22.15
C ASP A 175 -6.12 -8.87 21.07
N MET A 176 -5.07 -9.16 20.30
CA MET A 176 -5.12 -10.10 19.18
C MET A 176 -4.08 -11.20 19.34
N ASP A 177 -4.46 -12.44 18.97
CA ASP A 177 -3.46 -13.47 18.70
C ASP A 177 -2.76 -13.19 17.35
N ARG A 178 -1.60 -13.82 17.16
CA ARG A 178 -0.75 -13.62 15.98
C ARG A 178 -1.48 -13.84 14.66
N ARG A 179 -2.29 -14.91 14.56
CA ARG A 179 -2.93 -15.26 13.30
C ARG A 179 -4.02 -14.25 12.97
N THR A 180 -4.85 -13.92 13.95
CA THR A 180 -5.90 -12.89 13.80
C THR A 180 -5.34 -11.54 13.42
N ALA A 181 -4.23 -11.11 14.05
CA ALA A 181 -3.57 -9.85 13.71
C ALA A 181 -3.01 -9.84 12.27
N LEU A 182 -2.37 -10.95 11.85
CA LEU A 182 -1.82 -11.08 10.50
C LEU A 182 -2.90 -11.06 9.43
N ASP A 183 -3.98 -11.83 9.62
CA ASP A 183 -5.11 -11.83 8.69
C ASP A 183 -5.77 -10.46 8.65
N PHE A 184 -5.94 -9.80 9.80
CA PHE A 184 -6.52 -8.46 9.87
C PHE A 184 -5.69 -7.42 9.11
N TYR A 185 -4.38 -7.33 9.36
CA TYR A 185 -3.52 -6.37 8.65
C TYR A 185 -3.40 -6.69 7.16
N LYS A 186 -3.45 -7.96 6.77
CA LYS A 186 -3.49 -8.39 5.36
C LYS A 186 -4.75 -7.85 4.66
N GLU A 187 -5.90 -7.87 5.32
CA GLU A 187 -7.12 -7.25 4.78
C GLU A 187 -6.99 -5.72 4.68
N LEU A 188 -6.37 -5.04 5.65
CA LEU A 188 -6.11 -3.59 5.56
C LEU A 188 -5.20 -3.22 4.37
N VAL A 189 -4.21 -4.06 4.05
CA VAL A 189 -3.41 -3.91 2.81
C VAL A 189 -4.28 -4.06 1.56
N ALA A 190 -5.19 -5.04 1.56
CA ALA A 190 -6.12 -5.26 0.45
C ALA A 190 -7.10 -4.10 0.27
N ASP A 191 -7.65 -3.57 1.36
CA ASP A 191 -8.52 -2.39 1.36
C ASP A 191 -7.81 -1.17 0.77
N CYS A 192 -6.55 -0.92 1.16
CA CYS A 192 -5.75 0.15 0.56
C CYS A 192 -5.59 -0.05 -0.95
N ALA A 193 -5.26 -1.26 -1.41
CA ALA A 193 -5.13 -1.55 -2.83
C ALA A 193 -6.44 -1.34 -3.59
N ASN A 194 -7.58 -1.71 -3.01
CA ASN A 194 -8.90 -1.48 -3.58
C ASN A 194 -9.24 0.01 -3.67
N LEU A 195 -8.92 0.79 -2.62
CA LEU A 195 -9.08 2.25 -2.63
C LEU A 195 -8.26 2.91 -3.75
N CYS A 196 -7.04 2.42 -4.00
CA CYS A 196 -6.21 2.90 -5.11
C CYS A 196 -6.79 2.50 -6.47
N TRP A 197 -7.20 1.24 -6.62
CA TRP A 197 -7.76 0.73 -7.87
C TRP A 197 -9.02 1.49 -8.29
N ASN A 198 -9.90 1.78 -7.33
CA ASN A 198 -11.13 2.53 -7.57
C ASN A 198 -10.89 4.01 -7.93
N ALA A 199 -9.71 4.56 -7.64
CA ALA A 199 -9.35 5.92 -8.02
C ALA A 199 -8.95 6.07 -9.50
N GLY A 200 -8.73 4.96 -10.21
CA GLY A 200 -8.64 4.94 -11.67
C GLY A 200 -7.26 5.18 -12.30
N TYR A 201 -6.20 5.38 -11.50
CA TYR A 201 -4.84 5.58 -12.02
C TYR A 201 -3.85 4.59 -11.41
N GLY A 202 -3.31 3.71 -12.25
CA GLY A 202 -2.15 2.88 -11.89
C GLY A 202 -0.86 3.72 -11.88
N ASN A 203 0.02 3.45 -10.92
CA ASN A 203 1.33 4.08 -10.78
C ASN A 203 2.33 3.12 -10.12
N THR A 204 3.61 3.50 -10.06
CA THR A 204 4.65 2.63 -9.50
C THR A 204 4.44 2.29 -8.02
N LEU A 205 3.82 3.18 -7.23
CA LEU A 205 3.51 2.91 -5.82
C LEU A 205 2.45 1.84 -5.68
N LEU A 206 1.40 1.86 -6.51
CA LEU A 206 0.38 0.80 -6.53
C LEU A 206 0.98 -0.52 -6.99
N CYS A 207 1.84 -0.52 -8.01
CA CYS A 207 2.57 -1.72 -8.42
C CYS A 207 3.40 -2.30 -7.27
N PHE A 208 4.12 -1.44 -6.54
CA PHE A 208 4.91 -1.86 -5.38
C PHE A 208 4.05 -2.37 -4.22
N LEU A 209 2.90 -1.74 -3.95
CA LEU A 209 1.92 -2.20 -2.97
C LEU A 209 1.40 -3.60 -3.32
N LEU A 210 1.00 -3.83 -4.58
CA LEU A 210 0.53 -5.13 -5.04
C LEU A 210 1.62 -6.20 -4.92
N PHE A 211 2.87 -5.87 -5.28
CA PHE A 211 4.02 -6.76 -5.08
C PHE A 211 4.19 -7.13 -3.59
N LYS A 212 4.20 -6.14 -2.69
CA LYS A 212 4.30 -6.36 -1.24
C LYS A 212 3.15 -7.19 -0.70
N ARG A 213 1.92 -6.96 -1.18
CA ARG A 213 0.74 -7.75 -0.83
C ARG A 213 0.92 -9.22 -1.24
N SER A 214 1.40 -9.50 -2.45
CA SER A 214 1.65 -10.86 -2.92
C SER A 214 2.70 -11.57 -2.06
N LEU A 215 3.81 -10.90 -1.72
CA LEU A 215 4.82 -11.45 -0.80
C LEU A 215 4.22 -11.79 0.57
N LEU A 216 3.40 -10.88 1.11
CA LEU A 216 2.75 -11.08 2.40
C LEU A 216 1.81 -12.29 2.37
N GLN A 217 1.00 -12.43 1.32
CA GLN A 217 0.09 -13.56 1.14
C GLN A 217 0.85 -14.89 1.06
N SER A 218 1.95 -14.94 0.30
CA SER A 218 2.80 -16.13 0.22
C SER A 218 3.43 -16.50 1.57
N ASN A 219 3.93 -15.51 2.32
CA ASN A 219 4.57 -15.76 3.61
C ASN A 219 3.57 -16.23 4.67
N ILE A 220 2.38 -15.62 4.75
CA ILE A 220 1.32 -16.04 5.68
C ILE A 220 0.84 -17.45 5.36
N ALA A 221 0.66 -17.78 4.07
CA ALA A 221 0.26 -19.13 3.65
C ALA A 221 1.34 -20.18 4.01
N GLY A 222 2.63 -19.83 3.87
CA GLY A 222 3.75 -20.70 4.24
C GLY A 222 3.93 -20.92 5.74
N ASP A 223 3.64 -19.91 6.58
CA ASP A 223 3.72 -20.01 8.05
C ASP A 223 2.58 -20.86 8.67
N GLY A 224 1.48 -21.05 7.93
CA GLY A 224 0.36 -21.92 8.33
C GLY A 224 0.63 -23.42 8.17
N GLY A 225 1.75 -23.82 7.57
CA GLY A 225 2.12 -25.22 7.30
C GLY A 225 3.01 -25.89 8.35
N LYS A 226 3.15 -25.34 9.56
CA LYS A 226 3.96 -25.89 10.66
C LYS A 226 3.18 -26.00 11.96
#